data_AF-A0A965E6M2-F1
#
_entry.id   AF-A0A965E6M2-F1
#
_cell.length_a   1.000
_cell.length_b   1.000
_cell.length_c   1.000
_cell.angle_alpha   90.00
_cell.angle_beta   90.00
_cell.angle_gamma   90.00
#
_symmetry.space_group_name_H-M   'P 1'
#
loop_
_entity.id
_entity.type
_entity.pdbx_description
1 polymer ?
#
loop_
_entity_poly.entity_id
_entity_poly.type
_entity_poly.pdbx_seq_one_letter_code
_entity_poly.pdbx_strand_id
1 'polypeptide(L)'
;MARNNVTTSSVTNGAFSAQVSAITSAFGDPTRRAVYLFVRESRDGATAAQVAKNFDVHPNVARHHLDKLTAGGYLEVQVARDSVRAARQ
;
A
#
# COMPACT_ATOMS: atom_id res chain seq x y z
N MET A 1 -33.07 16.14 -26.94
CA MET A 1 -31.61 16.04 -26.65
C MET A 1 -31.41 15.55 -25.20
N ALA A 2 -31.40 14.24 -24.92
CA ALA A 2 -31.35 13.71 -23.54
C ALA A 2 -30.43 12.48 -23.35
N ARG A 3 -29.57 12.15 -24.34
CA ARG A 3 -28.79 10.89 -24.33
C ARG A 3 -27.43 10.98 -23.62
N ASN A 4 -26.96 12.16 -23.26
CA ASN A 4 -25.58 12.32 -22.74
C ASN A 4 -25.47 12.14 -21.22
N ASN A 5 -26.51 12.38 -20.43
CA ASN A 5 -26.43 12.32 -18.96
C ASN A 5 -26.35 10.90 -18.40
N VAL A 6 -26.97 9.92 -19.08
CA VAL A 6 -27.02 8.54 -18.58
C VAL A 6 -25.63 7.88 -18.64
N THR A 7 -24.86 8.16 -19.69
CA THR A 7 -23.51 7.60 -19.87
C THR A 7 -22.52 8.20 -18.87
N THR A 8 -22.55 9.51 -18.64
CA THR A 8 -21.70 10.15 -17.62
C THR A 8 -22.01 9.67 -16.21
N SER A 9 -23.28 9.58 -15.82
CA SER A 9 -23.67 9.06 -14.49
C SER A 9 -23.29 7.59 -14.29
N SER A 10 -23.39 6.76 -15.33
CA SER A 10 -22.96 5.35 -15.27
C SER A 10 -21.45 5.21 -15.11
N VAL A 11 -20.67 6.00 -15.86
CA VAL A 11 -19.20 6.03 -15.74
C VAL A 11 -18.78 6.53 -14.36
N THR A 12 -19.42 7.57 -13.80
CA THR A 12 -19.11 8.04 -12.45
C THR A 12 -19.45 7.02 -11.38
N ASN A 13 -20.57 6.30 -11.51
CA ASN A 13 -20.96 5.25 -10.57
C ASN A 13 -19.99 4.06 -10.62
N GLY A 14 -19.58 3.62 -11.82
CA GLY A 14 -18.59 2.57 -11.98
C GLY A 14 -17.23 2.95 -11.40
N ALA A 15 -16.76 4.18 -11.66
CA ALA A 15 -15.51 4.70 -11.11
C ALA A 15 -15.55 4.77 -9.57
N PHE A 16 -16.66 5.24 -9.01
CA PHE A 16 -16.85 5.27 -7.56
C PHE A 16 -16.83 3.86 -6.96
N SER A 17 -17.60 2.91 -7.50
CA SER A 17 -17.60 1.52 -7.03
C SER A 17 -16.22 0.87 -7.12
N ALA A 18 -15.46 1.13 -8.20
CA ALA A 18 -14.09 0.66 -8.34
C ALA A 18 -13.17 1.25 -7.27
N GLN A 19 -13.29 2.54 -6.98
CA GLN A 19 -12.49 3.20 -5.94
C GLN A 19 -12.81 2.66 -4.54
N VAL A 20 -14.10 2.48 -4.21
CA VAL A 20 -14.51 1.87 -2.94
C VAL A 20 -13.95 0.45 -2.83
N SER A 21 -14.07 -0.36 -3.90
CA SER A 21 -13.52 -1.71 -3.93
C SER A 21 -12.00 -1.73 -3.70
N ALA A 22 -11.25 -0.80 -4.33
CA ALA A 22 -9.81 -0.68 -4.14
C ALA A 22 -9.44 -0.34 -2.69
N ILE A 23 -10.12 0.64 -2.09
CA ILE A 23 -9.92 1.03 -0.69
C ILE A 23 -10.22 -0.13 0.24
N THR A 24 -11.36 -0.81 0.07
CA THR A 24 -11.73 -1.96 0.89
C THR A 24 -10.77 -3.13 0.72
N SER A 25 -10.28 -3.40 -0.50
CA SER A 25 -9.30 -4.46 -0.75
C SER A 25 -7.95 -4.19 -0.07
N ALA A 26 -7.53 -2.92 -0.01
CA ALA A 26 -6.29 -2.53 0.63
C ALA A 26 -6.39 -2.45 2.16
N PHE A 27 -7.48 -1.89 2.69
CA PHE A 27 -7.59 -1.54 4.11
C PHE A 27 -8.65 -2.34 4.88
N GLY A 28 -9.34 -3.28 4.24
CA GLY A 28 -10.29 -4.18 4.91
C GLY A 28 -9.64 -5.19 5.84
N ASP A 29 -8.33 -5.42 5.69
CA ASP A 29 -7.52 -6.22 6.61
C ASP A 29 -6.95 -5.34 7.75
N PRO A 30 -7.28 -5.61 9.02
CA PRO A 30 -6.90 -4.74 10.13
C PRO A 30 -5.38 -4.68 10.34
N THR A 31 -4.68 -5.79 10.13
CA THR A 31 -3.21 -5.85 10.22
C THR A 31 -2.58 -4.96 9.17
N ARG A 32 -3.00 -5.04 7.91
CA ARG A 32 -2.49 -4.19 6.82
C ARG A 32 -2.77 -2.71 7.02
N ARG A 33 -3.94 -2.36 7.55
CA ARG A 33 -4.23 -0.97 7.94
C ARG A 33 -3.24 -0.49 9.00
N ALA A 34 -2.95 -1.30 10.01
CA ALA A 34 -1.98 -0.94 11.04
C ALA A 34 -0.55 -0.84 10.48
N VAL A 35 -0.16 -1.73 9.57
CA VAL A 35 1.13 -1.65 8.83
C VAL A 35 1.24 -0.33 8.07
N TYR A 36 0.21 0.09 7.35
CA TYR A 36 0.22 1.38 6.65
C TYR A 36 0.46 2.55 7.60
N LEU A 37 -0.23 2.59 8.74
CA LEU A 37 -0.06 3.66 9.73
C LEU A 37 1.37 3.68 10.30
N PHE A 38 1.92 2.50 10.63
CA PHE A 38 3.30 2.36 11.08
C PHE A 38 4.32 2.88 10.06
N VAL A 39 4.16 2.52 8.78
CA VAL A 39 5.05 3.01 7.71
C VAL A 39 4.90 4.52 7.52
N ARG A 40 3.66 5.04 7.56
CA ARG A 40 3.36 6.47 7.39
C ARG A 40 3.95 7.35 8.50
N GLU A 41 4.03 6.83 9.72
CA GLU A 41 4.63 7.54 10.86
C GLU A 41 6.17 7.48 10.86
N SER A 42 6.75 6.61 10.03
CA SER A 42 8.20 6.45 9.90
C SER A 42 8.79 7.50 8.96
N ARG A 43 9.78 8.28 9.43
CA ARG A 43 10.42 9.34 8.63
C ARG A 43 11.16 8.81 7.39
N ASP A 44 11.82 7.66 7.54
CA ASP A 44 12.67 7.06 6.51
C ASP A 44 11.99 5.85 5.83
N GLY A 45 10.67 5.71 6.03
CA GLY A 45 9.94 4.49 5.66
C GLY A 45 10.24 3.31 6.57
N ALA A 46 9.82 2.11 6.16
CA ALA A 46 10.08 0.88 6.92
C ALA A 46 10.38 -0.31 6.01
N THR A 47 11.27 -1.16 6.48
CA THR A 47 11.60 -2.44 5.83
C THR A 47 10.61 -3.53 6.24
N ALA A 48 10.49 -4.56 5.40
CA ALA A 48 9.68 -5.74 5.73
C ALA A 48 10.11 -6.42 7.04
N ALA A 49 11.40 -6.35 7.41
CA ALA A 49 11.90 -6.89 8.66
C ALA A 49 11.43 -6.07 9.88
N GLN A 50 11.43 -4.74 9.78
CA GLN A 50 10.89 -3.87 10.83
C GLN A 50 9.38 -4.10 11.02
N VAL A 51 8.64 -4.23 9.91
CA VAL A 51 7.20 -4.55 9.95
C VAL A 51 6.96 -5.92 10.59
N ALA A 52 7.68 -6.96 10.16
CA ALA A 52 7.56 -8.30 10.73
C ALA A 52 7.77 -8.30 12.25
N LYS A 53 8.80 -7.59 12.72
CA LYS A 53 9.10 -7.46 14.15
C LYS A 53 8.04 -6.68 14.91
N ASN A 54 7.55 -5.56 14.36
CA ASN A 54 6.59 -4.69 15.05
C ASN A 54 5.20 -5.34 15.20
N PHE A 55 4.80 -6.17 14.24
CA PHE A 55 3.48 -6.80 14.21
C PHE A 55 3.49 -8.28 14.59
N ASP A 56 4.64 -8.83 14.99
CA ASP A 56 4.83 -10.25 15.33
C ASP A 56 4.30 -11.19 14.24
N VAL A 57 4.63 -10.88 12.98
CA VAL A 57 4.25 -11.67 11.81
C VAL A 57 5.48 -12.20 11.09
N HIS A 58 5.32 -13.31 10.37
CA HIS A 58 6.39 -13.85 9.55
C HIS A 58 6.84 -12.83 8.47
N PRO A 59 8.14 -12.71 8.16
CA PRO A 59 8.65 -11.77 7.15
C PRO A 59 7.96 -11.85 5.78
N ASN A 60 7.53 -13.04 5.36
CA ASN A 60 6.79 -13.21 4.10
C ASN A 60 5.37 -12.64 4.17
N VAL A 61 4.72 -12.70 5.33
CA VAL A 61 3.39 -12.10 5.56
C VAL A 61 3.51 -10.57 5.58
N ALA A 62 4.54 -10.04 6.25
CA ALA A 62 4.85 -8.60 6.21
C ALA A 62 5.07 -8.10 4.78
N ARG A 63 5.88 -8.81 3.97
CA ARG A 63 6.06 -8.48 2.54
C ARG A 63 4.74 -8.49 1.79
N HIS A 64 3.91 -9.52 1.99
CA HIS A 64 2.61 -9.59 1.34
C HIS A 64 1.72 -8.38 1.63
N HIS A 65 1.68 -7.91 2.88
CA HIS A 65 0.94 -6.69 3.23
C HIS A 65 1.51 -5.44 2.54
N LEU A 66 2.84 -5.29 2.51
CA LEU A 66 3.53 -4.18 1.84
C LEU A 66 3.32 -4.20 0.32
N ASP A 67 3.37 -5.37 -0.31
CA ASP A 67 3.14 -5.54 -1.75
C ASP A 67 1.72 -5.14 -2.12
N LYS A 68 0.73 -5.51 -1.29
CA LYS A 68 -0.67 -5.13 -1.50
C LYS A 68 -0.88 -3.63 -1.36
N LEU A 69 -0.22 -2.97 -0.42
CA LEU A 69 -0.29 -1.52 -0.26
C LEU A 69 0.39 -0.80 -1.42
N THR A 70 1.54 -1.31 -1.88
CA THR A 70 2.27 -0.78 -3.03
C THR A 70 1.47 -0.94 -4.32
N ALA A 71 0.88 -2.12 -4.56
CA ALA A 71 0.04 -2.38 -5.73
C ALA A 71 -1.21 -1.48 -5.77
N GLY A 72 -1.72 -1.05 -4.62
CA GLY A 72 -2.81 -0.08 -4.50
C GLY A 72 -2.36 1.39 -4.62
N GLY A 73 -1.06 1.66 -4.75
CA GLY A 73 -0.50 3.01 -4.81
C GLY A 73 -0.44 3.74 -3.46
N TYR A 74 -0.56 3.02 -2.35
CA TYR A 74 -0.55 3.61 -1.00
C TYR A 74 0.85 3.71 -0.39
N LEU A 75 1.81 2.96 -0.91
CA LEU A 75 3.21 2.99 -0.54
C LEU A 75 4.09 2.99 -1.79
N GLU A 76 5.28 3.54 -1.66
CA GLU A 76 6.33 3.47 -2.67
C GLU A 76 7.48 2.59 -2.17
N VAL A 77 8.10 1.85 -3.08
CA VAL A 77 9.25 1.00 -2.78
C VAL A 77 10.53 1.74 -3.19
N GLN A 78 11.43 1.92 -2.22
CA GLN A 78 12.75 2.49 -2.47
C GLN A 78 13.82 1.44 -2.18
N VAL A 79 14.82 1.38 -3.05
CA VAL A 79 16.02 0.54 -2.84
C VAL A 79 17.12 1.46 -2.34
N ALA A 80 17.27 1.57 -1.02
CA ALA A 80 18.41 2.22 -0.43
C ALA A 80 19.66 1.37 -0.72
N ARG A 81 20.67 1.97 -1.35
CA ARG A 81 22.00 1.36 -1.40
C ARG A 81 22.68 1.69 -0.07
N ASP A 82 22.91 0.69 0.76
CA ASP A 82 23.78 0.85 1.92
C ASP A 82 25.15 1.35 1.44
N SER A 83 25.46 2.60 1.72
CA SER A 83 26.79 3.20 1.49
C SER A 83 27.89 2.51 2.29
N VAL A 84 27.53 1.59 3.19
CA VAL A 84 28.41 0.86 4.10
C VAL A 84 29.23 -0.24 3.40
N ARG A 85 28.90 -0.65 2.17
CA ARG A 85 29.67 -1.69 1.46
C ARG A 85 30.86 -1.18 0.63
N ALA A 86 31.00 0.14 0.47
CA ALA A 86 32.08 0.75 -0.32
C ALA A 86 33.39 0.99 0.46
N ALA A 87 33.41 0.78 1.78
CA ALA A 87 34.57 1.02 2.64
C ALA A 87 35.27 -0.27 3.13
N ARG A 88 35.00 -1.42 2.50
CA ARG A 88 35.57 -2.74 2.88
C ARG A 88 36.10 -3.54 1.69
N GLN A 89 36.73 -2.88 0.72
CA GLN A 89 37.59 -3.53 -0.27
C GLN A 89 38.88 -2.73 -0.38
#